data_AF-A0A8H8T4K8-F1
#
_entry.id   AF-A0A8H8T4K8-F1
#
_cell.length_a   1.000
_cell.length_b   1.000
_cell.length_c   1.000
_cell.angle_alpha   90.00
_cell.angle_beta   90.00
_cell.angle_gamma   90.00
#
_symmetry.space_group_name_H-M   'P 1'
#
loop_
_entity.id
_entity.type
_entity.pdbx_description
1 polymer ?
#
loop_
_entity_poly.entity_id
_entity_poly.type
_entity_poly.pdbx_seq_one_letter_code
_entity_poly.pdbx_strand_id
1 'polypeptide(L)'
;MLANTQHGLTIKHARILYLTRVIPILTNGSPLWFLGRRQKSLLEPLRKVQNQGLRWLLGAFKTTPISCLEHLASIPPLHITCKKLVMNYLAKLRTIPKLSEVAKWLPTSWDTHTHTLNSNRCNNSKSLQSPIHFIASHSNPQIEFVSPYLNHLSNPSILFPDQIKIKDTTNGLKCNIYCNKILSKISILKECHASILGYSDGHAAVSNGIWKVGVGYIIHAEKRTLLLLVGIGLQANIYNAEMLGILLAFMKAKQIAENQGYCKICIYCNNQSAVKHCGKYGHWT
;
A
#
# COMPACT_ATOMS: atom_id res chain seq x y z
N MET A 1 -27.84 -0.28 -13.34
CA MET A 1 -26.83 0.09 -14.37
C MET A 1 -27.57 0.74 -15.51
N LEU A 2 -27.25 1.99 -15.86
CA LEU A 2 -27.81 2.61 -17.05
C LEU A 2 -27.18 1.98 -18.30
N ALA A 3 -27.99 1.86 -19.36
CA ALA A 3 -27.67 1.19 -20.62
C ALA A 3 -26.48 1.79 -21.42
N ASN A 4 -25.83 2.86 -20.93
CA ASN A 4 -24.77 3.58 -21.67
C ASN A 4 -23.38 3.55 -21.01
N THR A 5 -23.17 2.83 -19.91
CA THR A 5 -21.81 2.66 -19.34
C THR A 5 -21.08 1.50 -20.02
N GLN A 6 -20.22 1.81 -21.00
CA GLN A 6 -19.42 0.82 -21.74
C GLN A 6 -18.27 0.20 -20.91
N HIS A 7 -17.86 0.84 -19.80
CA HIS A 7 -16.76 0.38 -18.93
C HIS A 7 -17.09 0.47 -17.44
N GLY A 8 -17.91 -0.44 -16.93
CA GLY A 8 -18.20 -0.57 -15.50
C GLY A 8 -17.25 -1.53 -14.77
N LEU A 9 -17.13 -1.38 -13.44
CA LEU A 9 -16.54 -2.40 -12.58
C LEU A 9 -17.33 -3.72 -12.73
N THR A 10 -16.63 -4.84 -12.93
CA THR A 10 -17.27 -6.15 -12.86
C THR A 10 -17.79 -6.42 -11.44
N ILE A 11 -18.88 -7.17 -11.32
CA ILE A 11 -19.57 -7.47 -10.05
C ILE A 11 -18.59 -8.02 -9.01
N LYS A 12 -17.62 -8.85 -9.43
CA LYS A 12 -16.56 -9.38 -8.55
C LYS A 12 -15.72 -8.26 -7.92
N HIS A 13 -15.22 -7.31 -8.73
CA HIS A 13 -14.41 -6.19 -8.24
C HIS A 13 -15.23 -5.20 -7.42
N ALA A 14 -16.47 -4.91 -7.84
CA ALA A 14 -17.38 -4.08 -7.05
C ALA A 14 -17.66 -4.72 -5.67
N ARG A 15 -17.77 -6.05 -5.60
CA ARG A 15 -17.97 -6.79 -4.36
C ARG A 15 -16.75 -6.72 -3.46
N ILE A 16 -15.57 -6.91 -4.03
CA ILE A 16 -14.31 -6.76 -3.28
C ILE A 16 -14.24 -5.36 -2.69
N LEU A 17 -14.46 -4.31 -3.49
CA LEU A 17 -14.43 -2.92 -3.04
C LEU A 17 -15.46 -2.67 -1.91
N TYR A 18 -16.68 -3.17 -2.06
CA TYR A 18 -17.71 -3.04 -1.04
C TYR A 18 -17.31 -3.71 0.29
N LEU A 19 -16.82 -4.95 0.22
CA LEU A 19 -16.41 -5.72 1.40
C LEU A 19 -15.14 -5.17 2.06
N THR A 20 -14.18 -4.65 1.29
CA THR A 20 -12.89 -4.18 1.83
C THR A 20 -12.94 -2.75 2.32
N ARG A 21 -13.78 -1.89 1.72
CA ARG A 21 -13.82 -0.46 2.08
C ARG A 21 -15.11 -0.06 2.79
N VAL A 22 -16.26 -0.42 2.25
CA VAL A 22 -17.55 0.08 2.75
C VAL A 22 -17.94 -0.60 4.04
N ILE A 23 -17.88 -1.94 4.10
CA ILE A 23 -18.25 -2.71 5.29
C ILE A 23 -17.38 -2.33 6.52
N PRO A 24 -16.05 -2.21 6.43
CA PRO A 24 -15.23 -1.83 7.58
C PRO A 24 -15.53 -0.42 8.09
N ILE A 25 -15.83 0.53 7.20
CA ILE A 25 -16.23 1.89 7.61
C ILE A 25 -17.57 1.85 8.34
N LEU A 26 -18.57 1.15 7.79
CA LEU A 26 -19.89 1.04 8.39
C LEU A 26 -19.86 0.35 9.75
N THR A 27 -19.08 -0.71 9.86
CA THR A 27 -19.03 -1.56 11.06
C THR A 27 -17.94 -1.17 12.02
N ASN A 28 -17.21 -0.08 11.75
CA ASN A 28 -16.19 0.43 12.64
C ASN A 28 -16.80 0.74 14.01
N GLY A 29 -16.12 0.31 15.07
CA GLY A 29 -16.61 0.46 16.44
C GLY A 29 -17.84 -0.39 16.78
N SER A 30 -18.31 -1.29 15.92
CA SER A 30 -19.43 -2.19 16.25
C SER A 30 -19.25 -2.95 17.57
N PRO A 31 -18.04 -3.41 17.99
CA PRO A 31 -17.87 -4.02 19.32
C PRO A 31 -18.16 -3.11 20.51
N LEU A 32 -18.10 -1.78 20.34
CA LEU A 32 -18.34 -0.81 21.41
C LEU A 32 -19.83 -0.56 21.64
N TRP A 33 -20.60 -0.41 20.55
CA TRP A 33 -21.99 0.02 20.63
C TRP A 33 -23.01 -1.09 20.34
N PHE A 34 -22.63 -2.20 19.72
CA PHE A 34 -23.57 -3.27 19.34
C PHE A 34 -23.73 -4.31 20.45
N LEU A 35 -24.86 -4.27 21.17
CA LEU A 35 -25.18 -5.19 22.27
C LEU A 35 -26.09 -6.35 21.82
N GLY A 36 -26.50 -6.37 20.54
CA GLY A 36 -27.32 -7.43 19.96
C GLY A 36 -28.79 -7.45 20.39
N ARG A 37 -29.23 -6.52 21.25
CA ARG A 37 -30.63 -6.38 21.71
C ARG A 37 -31.11 -4.94 21.52
N ARG A 38 -32.35 -4.76 21.07
CA ARG A 38 -33.10 -3.47 21.03
C ARG A 38 -32.36 -2.28 20.38
N GLN A 39 -31.62 -2.50 19.29
CA GLN A 39 -30.82 -1.46 18.61
C GLN A 39 -31.29 -1.16 17.17
N LYS A 40 -32.61 -1.25 16.93
CA LYS A 40 -33.17 -1.00 15.59
C LYS A 40 -32.81 0.40 15.09
N SER A 41 -32.96 1.43 15.93
CA SER A 41 -32.68 2.83 15.58
C SER A 41 -31.25 3.06 15.09
N LEU A 42 -30.25 2.45 15.76
CA LEU A 42 -28.85 2.56 15.38
C LEU A 42 -28.54 1.74 14.12
N LEU A 43 -29.22 0.60 13.90
CA LEU A 43 -29.01 -0.26 12.74
C LEU A 43 -29.69 0.26 11.46
N GLU A 44 -30.81 0.98 11.56
CA GLU A 44 -31.56 1.45 10.38
C GLU A 44 -30.71 2.30 9.42
N PRO A 45 -29.91 3.29 9.87
CA PRO A 45 -29.04 4.05 8.98
C PRO A 45 -28.06 3.16 8.23
N LEU A 46 -27.40 2.22 8.92
CA LEU A 46 -26.44 1.35 8.27
C LEU A 46 -27.12 0.35 7.33
N ARG A 47 -28.32 -0.13 7.67
CA ARG A 47 -29.13 -0.98 6.78
C ARG A 47 -29.50 -0.23 5.50
N LYS A 48 -29.88 1.05 5.59
CA LYS A 48 -30.15 1.89 4.40
C LYS A 48 -28.93 1.99 3.50
N VAL A 49 -27.74 2.18 4.07
CA VAL A 49 -26.49 2.21 3.29
C VAL A 49 -26.19 0.85 2.67
N GLN A 50 -26.39 -0.26 3.39
CA GLN A 50 -26.23 -1.61 2.83
C GLN A 50 -27.20 -1.86 1.68
N ASN A 51 -28.47 -1.50 1.82
CA ASN A 51 -29.48 -1.67 0.78
C ASN A 51 -29.09 -0.90 -0.50
N GLN A 52 -28.58 0.33 -0.35
CA GLN A 52 -28.10 1.12 -1.47
C GLN A 52 -26.86 0.48 -2.12
N GLY A 53 -25.92 0.00 -1.29
CA GLY A 53 -24.72 -0.70 -1.74
C GLY A 53 -25.03 -1.97 -2.52
N LEU A 54 -25.98 -2.79 -2.06
CA LEU A 54 -26.42 -4.01 -2.74
C LEU A 54 -27.06 -3.73 -4.10
N ARG A 55 -27.88 -2.69 -4.20
CA ARG A 55 -28.47 -2.27 -5.48
C ARG A 55 -27.42 -1.75 -6.45
N TRP A 56 -26.47 -0.98 -5.98
CA TRP A 56 -25.33 -0.52 -6.79
C TRP A 56 -24.48 -1.69 -7.27
N LEU A 57 -24.14 -2.61 -6.35
CA LEU A 57 -23.32 -3.79 -6.60
C LEU A 57 -23.89 -4.69 -7.70
N LEU A 58 -25.17 -5.04 -7.57
CA LEU A 58 -25.85 -5.96 -8.49
C LEU A 58 -26.49 -5.25 -9.69
N GLY A 59 -26.41 -3.91 -9.73
CA GLY A 59 -27.09 -3.10 -10.73
C GLY A 59 -28.62 -3.22 -10.70
N ALA A 60 -29.20 -3.62 -9.56
CA ALA A 60 -30.60 -4.00 -9.41
C ALA A 60 -31.56 -2.79 -9.32
N PHE A 61 -32.80 -2.96 -9.78
CA PHE A 61 -33.84 -1.92 -9.70
C PHE A 61 -34.17 -1.55 -8.25
N LYS A 62 -34.68 -0.34 -8.03
CA LYS A 62 -35.11 0.15 -6.71
C LYS A 62 -36.21 -0.69 -6.06
N THR A 63 -37.00 -1.41 -6.85
CA THR A 63 -38.09 -2.28 -6.41
C THR A 63 -37.65 -3.71 -6.08
N THR A 64 -36.42 -4.09 -6.39
CA THR A 64 -35.95 -5.45 -6.09
C THR A 64 -35.92 -5.70 -4.58
N PRO A 65 -36.40 -6.88 -4.11
CA PRO A 65 -36.41 -7.23 -2.70
C PRO A 65 -34.99 -7.42 -2.17
N ILE A 66 -34.70 -6.81 -1.02
CA ILE A 66 -33.34 -6.77 -0.43
C ILE A 66 -32.86 -8.17 -0.03
N SER A 67 -33.74 -9.02 0.50
CA SER A 67 -33.41 -10.39 0.89
C SER A 67 -32.83 -11.21 -0.28
N CYS A 68 -33.39 -11.04 -1.48
CA CYS A 68 -32.84 -11.66 -2.68
C CYS A 68 -31.47 -11.08 -3.05
N LEU A 69 -31.28 -9.76 -2.92
CA LEU A 69 -29.99 -9.12 -3.18
C LEU A 69 -28.90 -9.57 -2.21
N GLU A 70 -29.22 -9.75 -0.93
CA GLU A 70 -28.29 -10.28 0.08
C GLU A 70 -27.82 -11.69 -0.28
N HIS A 71 -28.74 -12.55 -0.71
CA HIS A 71 -28.43 -13.91 -1.15
C HIS A 71 -27.58 -13.92 -2.43
N LEU A 72 -27.99 -13.18 -3.47
CA LEU A 72 -27.28 -13.08 -4.75
C LEU A 72 -25.88 -12.48 -4.58
N ALA A 73 -25.75 -11.45 -3.77
CA ALA A 73 -24.48 -10.82 -3.46
C ALA A 73 -23.68 -11.58 -2.40
N SER A 74 -24.20 -12.70 -1.87
CA SER A 74 -23.66 -13.46 -0.72
C SER A 74 -23.12 -12.58 0.41
N ILE A 75 -23.82 -11.48 0.70
CA ILE A 75 -23.50 -10.53 1.77
C ILE A 75 -24.56 -10.69 2.84
N PRO A 76 -24.17 -11.03 4.08
CA PRO A 76 -25.14 -11.23 5.15
C PRO A 76 -25.83 -9.90 5.55
N PRO A 77 -27.05 -9.97 6.09
CA PRO A 77 -27.70 -8.84 6.73
C PRO A 77 -26.82 -8.20 7.78
N LEU A 78 -26.83 -6.86 7.85
CA LEU A 78 -25.89 -6.12 8.67
C LEU A 78 -25.89 -6.50 10.16
N HIS A 79 -27.06 -6.78 10.73
CA HIS A 79 -27.17 -7.18 12.14
C HIS A 79 -26.43 -8.50 12.43
N ILE A 80 -26.37 -9.42 11.46
CA ILE A 80 -25.60 -10.66 11.55
C ILE A 80 -24.11 -10.36 11.46
N THR A 81 -23.72 -9.46 10.55
CA THR A 81 -22.33 -8.99 10.41
C THR A 81 -21.82 -8.36 11.71
N CYS A 82 -22.57 -7.44 12.31
CA CYS A 82 -22.22 -6.84 13.60
C CYS A 82 -22.11 -7.91 14.69
N LYS A 83 -23.07 -8.83 14.79
CA LYS A 83 -23.01 -9.94 15.76
C LYS A 83 -21.74 -10.78 15.58
N LYS A 84 -21.39 -11.14 14.35
CA LYS A 84 -20.16 -11.88 14.03
C LYS A 84 -18.92 -11.10 14.47
N LEU A 85 -18.85 -9.79 14.18
CA LEU A 85 -17.72 -8.94 14.56
C LEU A 85 -17.54 -8.85 16.08
N VAL A 86 -18.64 -8.66 16.82
CA VAL A 86 -18.61 -8.65 18.29
C VAL A 86 -18.14 -10.00 18.82
N MET A 87 -18.70 -11.13 18.34
CA MET A 87 -18.26 -12.45 18.79
C MET A 87 -16.78 -12.72 18.48
N ASN A 88 -16.30 -12.33 17.30
CA ASN A 88 -14.89 -12.46 16.94
C ASN A 88 -14.00 -11.60 17.86
N TYR A 89 -14.45 -10.39 18.18
CA TYR A 89 -13.73 -9.50 19.10
C TYR A 89 -13.67 -10.08 20.51
N LEU A 90 -14.80 -10.62 21.02
CA LEU A 90 -14.85 -11.31 22.31
C LEU A 90 -13.92 -12.53 22.34
N ALA A 91 -13.92 -13.35 21.29
CA ALA A 91 -13.02 -14.48 21.18
C ALA A 91 -11.54 -14.05 21.20
N LYS A 92 -11.21 -12.95 20.50
CA LYS A 92 -9.87 -12.36 20.54
C LYS A 92 -9.51 -11.91 21.95
N LEU A 93 -10.38 -11.16 22.63
CA LEU A 93 -10.15 -10.69 24.01
C LEU A 93 -9.85 -11.85 24.97
N ARG A 94 -10.52 -12.99 24.82
CA ARG A 94 -10.24 -14.21 25.61
C ARG A 94 -8.88 -14.83 25.34
N THR A 95 -8.33 -14.65 24.15
CA THR A 95 -7.01 -15.19 23.77
C THR A 95 -5.84 -14.26 24.09
N ILE A 96 -6.11 -13.06 24.59
CA ILE A 96 -5.06 -12.09 24.91
C ILE A 96 -4.23 -12.58 26.12
N PRO A 97 -2.89 -12.44 26.11
CA PRO A 97 -2.07 -12.77 27.27
C PRO A 97 -2.48 -11.98 28.51
N LYS A 98 -2.54 -12.66 29.67
CA LYS A 98 -2.90 -12.06 30.97
C LYS A 98 -1.98 -10.90 31.38
N LEU A 99 -0.75 -10.88 30.88
CA LEU A 99 0.22 -9.82 31.13
C LEU A 99 -0.06 -8.52 30.35
N SER A 100 -0.89 -8.58 29.31
CA SER A 100 -1.23 -7.38 28.53
C SER A 100 -2.04 -6.38 29.36
N GLU A 101 -1.88 -5.10 29.07
CA GLU A 101 -2.67 -4.06 29.74
C GLU A 101 -4.17 -4.28 29.54
N VAL A 102 -4.61 -4.57 28.31
CA VAL A 102 -6.03 -4.82 27.98
C VAL A 102 -6.62 -5.94 28.84
N ALA A 103 -5.86 -7.01 29.11
CA ALA A 103 -6.33 -8.10 29.95
C ALA A 103 -6.53 -7.68 31.42
N LYS A 104 -5.70 -6.76 31.95
CA LYS A 104 -5.87 -6.22 33.31
C LYS A 104 -7.16 -5.43 33.49
N TRP A 105 -7.67 -4.82 32.40
CA TRP A 105 -8.92 -4.06 32.41
C TRP A 105 -10.18 -4.93 32.22
N LEU A 106 -10.02 -6.22 31.85
CA LEU A 106 -11.18 -7.10 31.67
C LEU A 106 -11.75 -7.53 33.02
N PRO A 107 -13.07 -7.70 33.15
CA PRO A 107 -13.67 -8.22 34.37
C PRO A 107 -13.12 -9.61 34.68
N THR A 108 -12.81 -9.88 35.95
CA THR A 108 -12.37 -11.22 36.42
C THR A 108 -13.40 -12.32 36.11
N SER A 109 -14.69 -11.97 35.96
CA SER A 109 -15.74 -12.90 35.53
C SER A 109 -15.59 -13.39 34.07
N TRP A 110 -14.73 -12.77 33.27
CA TRP A 110 -14.40 -13.26 31.92
C TRP A 110 -13.29 -14.30 31.91
N ASP A 111 -12.55 -14.48 33.01
CA ASP A 111 -11.60 -15.56 33.24
C ASP A 111 -12.29 -16.90 33.55
N THR A 112 -13.36 -17.23 32.81
CA THR A 112 -14.15 -18.47 32.99
C THR A 112 -13.45 -19.71 32.46
N HIS A 113 -12.26 -19.57 31.90
CA HIS A 113 -11.40 -20.70 31.59
C HIS A 113 -10.55 -21.01 32.82
N THR A 114 -11.12 -21.78 33.75
CA THR A 114 -10.28 -22.71 34.52
C THR A 114 -9.51 -23.52 33.48
N HIS A 115 -8.18 -23.46 33.52
CA HIS A 115 -7.32 -24.30 32.70
C HIS A 115 -7.48 -25.81 32.99
N THR A 116 -8.49 -26.22 33.76
CA THR A 116 -8.99 -27.59 33.81
C THR A 116 -9.78 -27.94 32.54
N LEU A 117 -9.29 -27.54 31.37
CA LEU A 117 -9.57 -28.29 30.15
C LEU A 117 -8.75 -29.58 30.27
N ASN A 118 -9.36 -30.61 30.87
CA ASN A 118 -8.95 -32.01 30.80
C ASN A 118 -7.45 -32.25 30.48
N SER A 119 -6.59 -32.12 31.49
CA SER A 119 -5.26 -32.74 31.47
C SER A 119 -5.32 -34.27 31.33
N ASN A 120 -6.52 -34.85 31.29
CA ASN A 120 -6.78 -36.27 31.16
C ASN A 120 -7.04 -36.73 29.71
N ARG A 121 -6.88 -35.87 28.70
CA ARG A 121 -6.90 -36.32 27.29
C ARG A 121 -5.52 -36.17 26.64
N CYS A 122 -4.94 -37.35 26.40
CA CYS A 122 -3.82 -37.66 25.53
C CYS A 122 -2.40 -37.47 26.09
N ASN A 123 -1.99 -38.40 26.96
CA ASN A 123 -0.59 -38.79 27.14
C ASN A 123 0.06 -39.43 25.88
N ASN A 124 -0.60 -39.41 24.71
CA ASN A 124 -0.15 -40.10 23.50
C ASN A 124 -0.24 -39.29 22.19
N SER A 125 -0.55 -37.99 22.21
CA SER A 125 -0.38 -37.18 21.00
C SER A 125 1.06 -36.66 20.93
N LYS A 126 1.87 -37.24 20.04
CA LYS A 126 3.09 -36.61 19.50
C LYS A 126 2.81 -35.12 19.35
N SER A 127 3.67 -34.28 19.95
CA SER A 127 3.50 -32.84 20.03
C SER A 127 2.96 -32.29 18.69
N LEU A 128 1.68 -31.98 18.64
CA LEU A 128 1.10 -31.26 17.51
C LEU A 128 1.74 -29.87 17.60
N GLN A 129 2.86 -29.71 16.89
CA GLN A 129 3.51 -28.41 16.74
C GLN A 129 2.41 -27.44 16.31
N SER A 130 2.26 -26.35 17.06
CA SER A 130 1.24 -25.35 16.73
C SER A 130 1.41 -24.92 15.28
N PRO A 131 0.34 -24.54 14.56
CA PRO A 131 0.47 -24.09 13.17
C PRO A 131 1.54 -23.01 12.99
N ILE A 132 1.72 -22.16 14.01
CA ILE A 132 2.78 -21.14 14.06
C ILE A 132 4.17 -21.78 14.10
N HIS A 133 4.39 -22.77 14.96
CA HIS A 133 5.66 -23.47 15.07
C HIS A 133 5.97 -24.30 13.81
N PHE A 134 4.95 -24.93 13.22
CA PHE A 134 5.07 -25.61 11.93
C PHE A 134 5.50 -24.62 10.83
N ILE A 135 4.83 -23.48 10.71
CA ILE A 135 5.20 -22.45 9.72
C ILE A 135 6.62 -21.91 9.97
N ALA A 136 6.97 -21.63 11.22
CA ALA A 136 8.32 -21.14 11.59
C ALA A 136 9.42 -22.17 11.28
N SER A 137 9.16 -23.46 11.51
CA SER A 137 10.11 -24.53 11.17
C SER A 137 10.33 -24.71 9.67
N HIS A 138 9.35 -24.30 8.84
CA HIS A 138 9.43 -24.37 7.38
C HIS A 138 9.87 -23.04 6.75
N SER A 139 10.02 -21.97 7.54
CA SER A 139 10.56 -20.71 7.04
C SER A 139 12.08 -20.76 6.89
N ASN A 140 12.59 -20.13 5.83
CA ASN A 140 14.02 -20.10 5.53
C ASN A 140 14.81 -19.45 6.70
N PRO A 141 15.96 -19.99 7.13
CA PRO A 141 16.81 -19.35 8.15
C PRO A 141 17.28 -17.93 7.79
N GLN A 142 17.25 -17.54 6.52
CA GLN A 142 17.52 -16.17 6.04
C GLN A 142 16.25 -15.33 5.86
N ILE A 143 15.08 -15.80 6.29
CA ILE A 143 13.86 -15.01 6.19
C ILE A 143 13.99 -13.78 7.09
N GLU A 144 13.71 -12.62 6.52
CA GLU A 144 13.85 -11.36 7.25
C GLU A 144 12.82 -11.30 8.38
N PHE A 145 13.29 -11.23 9.62
CA PHE A 145 12.43 -11.00 10.77
C PHE A 145 11.96 -9.53 10.74
N VAL A 146 10.74 -9.31 10.26
CA VAL A 146 10.13 -7.99 10.30
C VAL A 146 9.77 -7.67 11.75
N SER A 147 10.58 -6.84 12.40
CA SER A 147 10.21 -6.22 13.66
C SER A 147 9.08 -5.21 13.40
N PRO A 148 7.97 -5.21 14.16
CA PRO A 148 6.90 -4.24 13.95
C PRO A 148 7.47 -2.83 14.10
N TYR A 149 7.19 -1.98 13.11
CA TYR A 149 7.66 -0.60 13.09
C TYR A 149 7.25 0.11 14.40
N LEU A 150 8.23 0.45 15.25
CA LEU A 150 8.02 1.25 16.46
C LEU A 150 7.64 2.71 16.12
N ASN A 151 7.96 3.15 14.90
CA ASN A 151 7.53 4.44 14.35
C ASN A 151 6.25 4.27 13.53
N HIS A 152 5.26 5.13 13.80
CA HIS A 152 3.99 5.16 13.08
C HIS A 152 4.23 5.44 11.58
N LEU A 153 3.55 4.71 10.68
CA LEU A 153 3.65 4.84 9.20
C LEU A 153 3.48 6.29 8.68
N SER A 154 2.91 7.17 9.50
CA SER A 154 2.64 8.57 9.16
C SER A 154 3.79 9.54 9.46
N ASN A 155 4.87 9.08 10.09
CA ASN A 155 6.06 9.89 10.39
C ASN A 155 7.18 9.56 9.40
N PRO A 156 7.28 10.28 8.27
CA PRO A 156 8.31 10.00 7.29
C PRO A 156 9.67 10.55 7.77
N SER A 157 10.45 9.77 8.51
CA SER A 157 11.87 10.07 8.66
C SER A 157 12.57 9.77 7.33
N ILE A 158 13.29 10.74 6.76
CA ILE A 158 14.15 10.52 5.59
C ILE A 158 15.25 9.56 6.04
N LEU A 159 15.39 8.39 5.40
CA LEU A 159 16.27 7.32 5.89
C LEU A 159 17.76 7.72 5.93
N PHE A 160 18.18 8.81 5.27
CA PHE A 160 19.54 9.36 5.33
C PHE A 160 19.52 10.88 5.07
N PRO A 161 19.25 11.72 6.09
CA PRO A 161 19.03 13.16 5.89
C PRO A 161 20.26 13.89 5.30
N ASP A 162 21.47 13.42 5.59
CA ASP A 162 22.70 14.09 5.17
C ASP A 162 23.17 13.70 3.76
N GLN A 163 22.78 12.50 3.29
CA GLN A 163 23.29 11.91 2.05
C GLN A 163 22.37 12.18 0.85
N ILE A 164 21.06 12.36 1.07
CA ILE A 164 20.07 12.51 0.01
C ILE A 164 19.45 13.90 0.06
N LYS A 165 19.71 14.72 -0.97
CA LYS A 165 19.15 16.08 -1.10
C LYS A 165 18.15 16.12 -2.26
N ILE A 166 16.88 15.98 -1.94
CA ILE A 166 15.79 16.08 -2.92
C ILE A 166 15.29 17.52 -2.95
N LYS A 167 15.28 18.12 -4.15
CA LYS A 167 14.82 19.50 -4.36
C LYS A 167 13.64 19.47 -5.32
N ASP A 168 12.43 19.45 -4.76
CA ASP A 168 11.22 19.64 -5.53
C ASP A 168 11.03 21.13 -5.87
N THR A 169 10.77 21.40 -7.14
CA THR A 169 10.48 22.75 -7.65
C THR A 169 9.03 23.11 -7.40
N THR A 170 8.73 23.72 -6.26
CA THR A 170 7.41 24.31 -5.98
C THR A 170 7.43 25.79 -5.62
N ASN A 171 8.60 26.43 -5.55
CA ASN A 171 8.67 27.81 -5.08
C ASN A 171 8.71 28.79 -6.26
N GLY A 172 7.51 29.23 -6.69
CA GLY A 172 7.11 30.56 -7.22
C GLY A 172 8.05 31.44 -8.07
N LEU A 173 9.21 30.95 -8.51
CA LEU A 173 10.19 31.69 -9.29
C LEU A 173 9.81 31.64 -10.76
N LYS A 174 9.91 32.78 -11.46
CA LYS A 174 9.72 32.86 -12.92
C LYS A 174 10.64 31.84 -13.62
N CYS A 175 10.08 31.05 -14.55
CA CYS A 175 10.76 29.92 -15.20
C CYS A 175 12.18 30.25 -15.70
N ASN A 176 12.39 31.41 -16.34
CA ASN A 176 13.69 31.78 -16.90
C ASN A 176 14.81 31.92 -15.87
N ILE A 177 14.51 32.53 -14.70
CA ILE A 177 15.50 32.73 -13.64
C ILE A 177 15.91 31.38 -13.05
N TYR A 178 14.96 30.45 -12.95
CA TYR A 178 15.21 29.11 -12.46
C TYR A 178 16.01 28.26 -13.45
N CYS A 179 15.66 28.30 -14.73
CA CYS A 179 16.44 27.64 -15.79
C CYS A 179 17.90 28.11 -15.77
N ASN A 180 18.14 29.42 -15.66
CA ASN A 180 19.50 29.96 -15.58
C ASN A 180 20.27 29.44 -14.35
N LYS A 181 19.61 29.28 -13.19
CA LYS A 181 20.21 28.69 -11.98
C LYS A 181 20.52 27.21 -12.14
N ILE A 182 19.69 26.44 -12.85
CA ILE A 182 19.99 25.04 -13.14
C ILE A 182 21.18 24.95 -14.10
N LEU A 183 21.18 25.75 -15.16
CA LEU A 183 22.24 25.76 -16.17
C LEU A 183 23.60 26.10 -15.56
N SER A 184 23.67 27.13 -14.72
CA SER A 184 24.90 27.47 -14.00
C SER A 184 25.35 26.36 -13.04
N LYS A 185 24.41 25.64 -12.42
CA LYS A 185 24.75 24.49 -11.57
C LYS A 185 25.24 23.29 -12.39
N ILE A 186 24.65 23.06 -13.56
CA ILE A 186 25.07 22.00 -14.48
C ILE A 186 26.47 22.29 -15.02
N SER A 187 26.79 23.55 -15.37
CA SER A 187 28.14 23.90 -15.84
C SER A 187 29.19 23.63 -14.77
N ILE A 188 28.93 24.05 -13.52
CA ILE A 188 29.82 23.79 -12.37
C ILE A 188 30.00 22.27 -12.14
N LEU A 189 28.92 21.48 -12.25
CA LEU A 189 29.00 20.03 -12.08
C LEU A 189 29.75 19.35 -13.23
N LYS A 190 29.65 19.86 -14.46
CA LYS A 190 30.42 19.34 -15.60
C LYS A 190 31.92 19.61 -15.47
N GLU A 191 32.30 20.73 -14.88
CA GLU A 191 33.70 21.06 -14.58
C GLU A 191 34.23 20.28 -13.37
N CYS A 192 33.34 19.83 -12.47
CA CYS A 192 33.72 19.06 -11.29
C CYS A 192 33.99 17.60 -11.64
N HIS A 193 35.29 17.27 -11.67
CA HIS A 193 35.83 15.93 -11.93
C HIS A 193 35.39 14.82 -10.94
N ALA A 194 34.69 15.19 -9.86
CA ALA A 194 34.21 14.25 -8.84
C ALA A 194 32.69 13.99 -8.89
N SER A 195 31.99 14.43 -9.95
CA SER A 195 30.53 14.30 -10.04
C SER A 195 30.00 13.66 -11.32
N ILE A 196 28.95 12.83 -11.16
CA ILE A 196 28.20 12.20 -12.24
C ILE A 196 26.90 12.96 -12.46
N LEU A 197 26.59 13.26 -13.72
CA LEU A 197 25.40 13.97 -14.13
C LEU A 197 24.48 13.06 -14.95
N GLY A 198 23.27 12.82 -14.49
CA GLY A 198 22.27 11.97 -15.15
C GLY A 198 21.00 12.73 -15.51
N TYR A 199 20.38 12.35 -16.62
CA TYR A 199 19.05 12.79 -17.06
C TYR A 199 18.22 11.56 -17.34
N SER A 200 17.02 11.49 -16.78
CA SER A 200 16.06 10.41 -17.04
C SER A 200 14.78 10.98 -17.60
N ASP A 201 14.18 10.27 -18.54
CA ASP A 201 12.88 10.60 -19.10
C ASP A 201 12.06 9.34 -19.38
N GLY A 202 10.74 9.48 -19.31
CA GLY A 202 9.79 8.43 -19.66
C GLY A 202 8.85 8.93 -20.74
N HIS A 203 8.61 8.10 -21.75
CA HIS A 203 7.75 8.47 -22.87
C HIS A 203 6.69 7.39 -23.11
N ALA A 204 5.48 7.83 -23.45
CA ALA A 204 4.47 6.94 -24.01
C ALA A 204 3.86 7.55 -25.26
N ALA A 205 3.64 6.69 -26.25
CA ALA A 205 2.98 7.04 -27.50
C ALA A 205 2.06 5.90 -27.95
N VAL A 206 1.04 6.25 -28.73
CA VAL A 206 0.23 5.27 -29.46
C VAL A 206 0.85 5.09 -30.85
N SER A 207 1.23 3.87 -31.19
CA SER A 207 1.69 3.53 -32.54
C SER A 207 0.86 2.36 -33.07
N ASN A 208 0.24 2.51 -34.24
CA ASN A 208 -0.63 1.51 -34.86
C ASN A 208 -1.76 1.03 -33.92
N GLY A 209 -2.36 1.94 -33.16
CA GLY A 209 -3.43 1.63 -32.19
C GLY A 209 -2.95 0.92 -30.91
N ILE A 210 -1.65 0.63 -30.79
CA ILE A 210 -1.05 -0.05 -29.63
C ILE A 210 -0.33 0.98 -28.77
N TRP A 211 -0.63 0.95 -27.48
CA TRP A 211 0.04 1.80 -26.49
C TRP A 211 1.46 1.28 -26.21
N LYS A 212 2.46 2.14 -26.43
CA LYS A 212 3.87 1.80 -26.22
C LYS A 212 4.50 2.77 -25.24
N VAL A 213 5.22 2.21 -24.29
CA VAL A 213 5.92 2.98 -23.25
C VAL A 213 7.39 2.61 -23.23
N GLY A 214 8.22 3.64 -23.25
CA GLY A 214 9.66 3.56 -23.23
C GLY A 214 10.25 4.42 -22.13
N VAL A 215 11.40 4.00 -21.63
CA VAL A 215 12.24 4.73 -20.69
C VAL A 215 13.56 5.05 -21.35
N GLY A 216 14.09 6.24 -21.08
CA GLY A 216 15.42 6.64 -21.50
C GLY A 216 16.20 7.30 -20.37
N TYR A 217 17.51 7.09 -20.37
CA TYR A 217 18.40 7.94 -19.57
C TYR A 217 19.70 8.23 -20.31
N ILE A 218 20.31 9.36 -19.94
CA ILE A 218 21.64 9.78 -20.34
C ILE A 218 22.46 10.05 -19.09
N ILE A 219 23.64 9.45 -18.99
CA ILE A 219 24.60 9.73 -17.91
C ILE A 219 25.88 10.26 -18.54
N HIS A 220 26.35 11.39 -18.02
CA HIS A 220 27.64 11.99 -18.30
C HIS A 220 28.59 11.73 -17.12
N ALA A 221 29.66 10.99 -17.37
CA ALA A 221 30.78 10.79 -16.44
C ALA A 221 32.06 11.15 -17.20
N GLU A 222 32.61 12.34 -16.95
CA GLU A 222 33.79 12.97 -17.58
C GLU A 222 34.10 12.60 -19.04
N LYS A 223 34.62 11.39 -19.28
CA LYS A 223 35.10 10.90 -20.58
C LYS A 223 34.08 10.03 -21.32
N ARG A 224 32.93 9.73 -20.72
CA ARG A 224 31.93 8.81 -21.25
C ARG A 224 30.52 9.36 -21.09
N THR A 225 29.77 9.26 -22.18
CA THR A 225 28.32 9.46 -22.19
C THR A 225 27.67 8.10 -22.41
N LEU A 226 26.75 7.74 -21.53
CA LEU A 226 26.01 6.48 -21.60
C LEU A 226 24.55 6.80 -21.83
N LEU A 227 24.00 6.19 -22.88
CA LEU A 227 22.61 6.31 -23.28
C LEU A 227 21.96 4.94 -23.16
N LEU A 228 20.76 4.89 -22.59
CA LEU A 228 19.89 3.72 -22.64
C LEU A 228 18.51 4.16 -23.12
N LEU A 229 17.91 3.40 -24.04
CA LEU A 229 16.48 3.46 -24.34
C LEU A 229 15.91 2.04 -24.32
N VAL A 230 14.90 1.80 -23.51
CA VAL A 230 14.29 0.48 -23.35
C VAL A 230 12.77 0.59 -23.35
N GLY A 231 12.10 -0.36 -24.01
CA GLY A 231 10.66 -0.54 -23.93
C GLY A 231 10.25 -1.34 -22.69
N ILE A 232 9.22 -0.90 -21.98
CA ILE A 232 8.82 -1.45 -20.66
C ILE A 232 7.61 -2.40 -20.80
N GLY A 233 7.05 -2.51 -22.00
CA GLY A 233 5.91 -3.37 -22.32
C GLY A 233 4.57 -2.65 -22.32
N LEU A 234 3.51 -3.38 -22.70
CA LEU A 234 2.17 -2.85 -23.01
C LEU A 234 1.35 -2.45 -21.77
N GLN A 235 1.71 -2.96 -20.59
CA GLN A 235 0.97 -2.71 -19.34
C GLN A 235 1.58 -1.58 -18.49
N ALA A 236 2.74 -1.04 -18.89
CA ALA A 236 3.44 -0.02 -18.11
C ALA A 236 2.89 1.37 -18.41
N ASN A 237 2.57 2.17 -17.39
CA ASN A 237 2.15 3.58 -17.56
C ASN A 237 3.36 4.53 -17.77
N ILE A 238 3.12 5.74 -18.28
CA ILE A 238 4.11 6.84 -18.35
C ILE A 238 4.79 7.00 -16.99
N TYR A 239 4.01 7.11 -15.91
CA TYR A 239 4.56 7.24 -14.56
C TYR A 239 5.53 6.09 -14.18
N ASN A 240 5.24 4.85 -14.60
CA ASN A 240 6.13 3.72 -14.37
C ASN A 240 7.43 3.89 -15.14
N ALA A 241 7.39 4.42 -16.36
CA ALA A 241 8.57 4.73 -17.14
C ALA A 241 9.45 5.81 -16.51
N GLU A 242 8.81 6.84 -15.96
CA GLU A 242 9.52 7.93 -15.29
C GLU A 242 10.25 7.46 -14.03
N MET A 243 9.54 6.70 -13.17
CA MET A 243 10.13 6.10 -11.98
C MET A 243 11.23 5.09 -12.33
N LEU A 244 11.01 4.25 -13.35
CA LEU A 244 12.01 3.29 -13.81
C LEU A 244 13.24 4.01 -14.41
N GLY A 245 13.05 5.14 -15.07
CA GLY A 245 14.12 5.95 -15.65
C GLY A 245 15.05 6.50 -14.58
N ILE A 246 14.47 7.06 -13.51
CA ILE A 246 15.25 7.53 -12.36
C ILE A 246 16.02 6.36 -11.73
N LEU A 247 15.36 5.21 -11.53
CA LEU A 247 15.97 4.03 -10.91
C LEU A 247 17.15 3.50 -11.74
N LEU A 248 16.94 3.25 -13.03
CA LEU A 248 17.98 2.70 -13.91
C LEU A 248 19.15 3.69 -14.05
N ALA A 249 18.87 4.99 -14.17
CA ALA A 249 19.90 6.01 -14.19
C ALA A 249 20.72 6.01 -12.89
N PHE A 250 20.06 5.89 -11.74
CA PHE A 250 20.72 5.85 -10.43
C PHE A 250 21.54 4.60 -10.22
N MET A 251 21.02 3.42 -10.52
CA MET A 251 21.75 2.17 -10.42
C MET A 251 23.01 2.19 -11.29
N LYS A 252 22.90 2.70 -12.52
CA LYS A 252 24.05 2.78 -13.42
C LYS A 252 25.05 3.84 -12.96
N ALA A 253 24.60 5.00 -12.51
CA ALA A 253 25.45 6.04 -11.96
C ALA A 253 26.20 5.55 -10.70
N LYS A 254 25.53 4.80 -9.81
CA LYS A 254 26.14 4.18 -8.63
C LYS A 254 27.25 3.21 -9.02
N GLN A 255 26.98 2.31 -9.97
CA GLN A 255 27.98 1.36 -10.45
C GLN A 255 29.23 2.09 -11.01
N ILE A 256 29.03 3.19 -11.73
CA ILE A 256 30.14 4.01 -12.26
C ILE A 256 30.88 4.71 -11.13
N ALA A 257 30.15 5.26 -10.15
CA ALA A 257 30.71 5.92 -8.99
C ALA A 257 31.61 5.01 -8.17
N GLU A 258 31.18 3.77 -7.92
CA GLU A 258 31.96 2.75 -7.20
C GLU A 258 33.23 2.36 -7.96
N ASN A 259 33.14 2.21 -9.28
CA ASN A 259 34.28 1.79 -10.10
C ASN A 259 35.31 2.90 -10.34
N GLN A 260 34.89 4.16 -10.35
CA GLN A 260 35.72 5.31 -10.75
C GLN A 260 35.96 6.32 -9.62
N GLY A 261 35.42 6.07 -8.42
CA GLY A 261 35.64 6.88 -7.23
C GLY A 261 34.90 8.22 -7.22
N TYR A 262 33.74 8.34 -7.86
CA TYR A 262 32.96 9.58 -7.83
C TYR A 262 32.22 9.76 -6.50
N CYS A 263 32.32 10.95 -5.90
CA CYS A 263 31.71 11.24 -4.59
C CYS A 263 30.27 11.76 -4.69
N LYS A 264 29.83 12.19 -5.88
CA LYS A 264 28.54 12.91 -6.03
C LYS A 264 27.79 12.49 -7.28
N ILE A 265 26.52 12.10 -7.11
CA ILE A 265 25.61 11.75 -8.20
C ILE A 265 24.48 12.78 -8.24
N CYS A 266 24.22 13.37 -9.41
CA CYS A 266 23.13 14.32 -9.63
C CYS A 266 22.25 13.83 -10.78
N ILE A 267 20.99 13.48 -10.49
CA ILE A 267 20.02 13.04 -11.50
C ILE A 267 18.92 14.08 -11.63
N TYR A 268 18.59 14.41 -12.88
CA TYR A 268 17.55 15.35 -13.23
C TYR A 268 16.41 14.61 -13.93
N CYS A 269 15.18 14.92 -13.51
CA CYS A 269 13.94 14.42 -14.07
C CYS A 269 12.96 15.60 -14.18
N ASN A 270 12.15 15.61 -15.23
CA ASN A 270 11.13 16.62 -15.52
C ASN A 270 9.83 16.40 -14.72
N ASN A 271 9.59 15.21 -14.17
CA ASN A 271 8.35 14.91 -13.47
C ASN A 271 8.44 15.10 -11.97
N GLN A 272 7.77 16.16 -11.54
CA GLN A 272 7.63 16.55 -10.14
C GLN A 272 6.97 15.46 -9.27
N SER A 273 6.03 14.68 -9.80
CA SER A 273 5.38 13.61 -9.02
C SER A 273 6.32 12.44 -8.75
N ALA A 274 7.22 12.11 -9.67
CA ALA A 274 8.25 11.08 -9.48
C ALA A 274 9.28 11.52 -8.43
N VAL A 275 9.75 12.77 -8.52
CA VAL A 275 10.72 13.34 -7.56
C VAL A 275 10.13 13.44 -6.14
N LYS A 276 8.88 13.94 -6.02
CA LYS A 276 8.14 13.97 -4.73
C LYS A 276 8.00 12.59 -4.11
N HIS A 277 7.80 11.56 -4.93
CA HIS A 277 7.63 10.19 -4.45
C HIS A 277 8.95 9.60 -3.96
N CYS A 278 10.07 9.92 -4.61
CA CYS A 278 11.40 9.59 -4.11
C CYS A 278 11.67 10.24 -2.75
N GLY A 279 11.20 11.47 -2.54
CA GLY A 279 11.36 12.20 -1.27
C GLY A 279 10.55 11.66 -0.10
N LYS A 280 9.46 10.95 -0.39
CA LYS A 280 8.61 10.32 0.62
C LYS A 280 9.15 8.95 1.05
N TYR A 281 10.05 8.35 0.27
CA TYR A 281 10.41 6.93 0.33
C TYR A 281 11.86 6.74 0.82
N GLY A 282 12.18 7.32 1.98
CA GLY A 282 13.02 6.64 2.98
C GLY A 282 12.22 5.58 3.76
N HIS A 283 11.23 5.00 3.10
CA HIS A 283 10.14 4.21 3.64
C HIS A 283 9.84 3.19 2.56
N TRP A 284 10.63 2.12 2.46
CA TRP A 284 10.29 0.75 2.05
C TRP A 284 11.60 -0.02 1.99
N THR A 285 12.01 -0.52 3.16
CA THR A 285 12.55 -1.85 3.41
C THR A 285 12.22 -2.11 4.86
#